data_AF-A0A7X8WNP2-F1
#
_entry.id   AF-A0A7X8WNP2-F1
#
_cell.length_a   1.000
_cell.length_b   1.000
_cell.length_c   1.000
_cell.angle_alpha   90.00
_cell.angle_beta   90.00
_cell.angle_gamma   90.00
#
_symmetry.space_group_name_H-M   'P 1'
#
loop_
_entity.id
_entity.type
_entity.pdbx_description
1 polymer ?
#
loop_
_entity_poly.entity_id
_entity_poly.type
_entity_poly.pdbx_seq_one_letter_code
_entity_poly.pdbx_strand_id
1 'polypeptide(L)'
;MVNMDNGSSMAPENRHHEILTGLKLGIGPGLGLFPLGIALGLLATQSGLPAWAVPGLSIFGYAGSLEFLMVDMMTAGTGLLAIAVTTFFVNFRHVFYAFSFPLHVVKTPIAKVYSMHALIDEAYAVTAANPTGWTSARLLSLQISMHCYWVAGGLVGVAVAWAIPGTIAGLDFALLALFITLTLDVVR
;
A
#
# COMPACT_ATOMS: atom_id res chain seq x y z
N MET A 1 -23.89 -39.59 31.29
CA MET A 1 -23.38 -39.57 29.91
C MET A 1 -23.74 -38.24 29.29
N VAL A 2 -22.83 -37.26 29.40
CA VAL A 2 -22.98 -35.95 28.74
C VAL A 2 -22.39 -36.10 27.35
N ASN A 3 -23.22 -35.88 26.33
CA ASN A 3 -22.83 -35.97 24.94
C ASN A 3 -21.87 -34.83 24.60
N MET A 4 -20.59 -35.14 24.45
CA MET A 4 -19.59 -34.25 23.84
C MET A 4 -19.62 -34.50 22.34
N ASP A 5 -20.41 -33.72 21.59
CA ASP A 5 -20.21 -33.64 20.15
C ASP A 5 -20.76 -32.31 19.60
N ASN A 6 -19.85 -31.34 19.48
CA ASN A 6 -19.82 -30.40 18.35
C ASN A 6 -18.50 -29.62 18.40
N GLY A 7 -17.40 -30.35 18.20
CA GLY A 7 -16.14 -29.76 17.75
C GLY A 7 -16.31 -29.35 16.29
N SER A 8 -16.45 -28.05 16.05
CA SER A 8 -16.51 -27.41 14.74
C SER A 8 -15.36 -27.86 13.82
N SER A 9 -15.62 -28.78 12.90
CA SER A 9 -14.79 -28.96 11.71
C SER A 9 -15.35 -28.07 10.59
N MET A 10 -15.04 -26.77 10.64
CA MET A 10 -15.19 -25.95 9.44
C MET A 10 -14.28 -26.55 8.37
N ALA A 11 -14.87 -27.08 7.30
CA ALA A 11 -14.16 -27.60 6.14
C ALA A 11 -13.09 -26.59 5.68
N PRO A 12 -11.93 -27.04 5.17
CA PRO A 12 -10.91 -26.11 4.66
C PRO A 12 -11.55 -25.24 3.58
N GLU A 13 -11.75 -23.96 3.91
CA GLU A 13 -12.23 -22.95 2.97
C GLU A 13 -11.36 -23.05 1.71
N ASN A 14 -11.99 -23.19 0.54
CA ASN A 14 -11.28 -23.46 -0.70
C ASN A 14 -10.24 -22.35 -0.92
N ARG A 15 -8.94 -22.67 -0.82
CA ARG A 15 -7.84 -21.69 -0.86
C ARG A 15 -7.92 -20.78 -2.09
N HIS A 16 -8.39 -21.31 -3.22
CA HIS A 16 -8.61 -20.51 -4.43
C HIS A 16 -9.70 -19.46 -4.26
N HIS A 17 -10.79 -19.83 -3.59
CA HIS A 17 -11.86 -18.90 -3.25
C HIS A 17 -11.33 -17.76 -2.36
N GLU A 18 -10.55 -18.10 -1.33
CA GLU A 18 -9.93 -17.10 -0.44
C GLU A 18 -9.02 -16.12 -1.17
N ILE A 19 -8.17 -16.65 -2.07
CA ILE A 19 -7.29 -15.81 -2.89
C ILE A 19 -8.13 -14.86 -3.75
N LEU A 20 -9.12 -15.38 -4.46
CA LEU A 20 -10.00 -14.59 -5.33
C LEU A 20 -10.78 -13.53 -4.54
N THR A 21 -11.25 -13.86 -3.34
CA THR A 21 -11.93 -12.92 -2.45
C THR A 21 -10.98 -11.80 -2.04
N GLY A 22 -9.74 -12.10 -1.64
CA GLY A 22 -8.76 -11.06 -1.31
C GLY A 22 -8.38 -10.18 -2.51
N LEU A 23 -8.23 -10.77 -3.71
CA LEU A 23 -8.00 -10.01 -4.94
C LEU A 23 -9.17 -9.06 -5.25
N LYS A 24 -10.42 -9.52 -5.07
CA LYS A 24 -11.62 -8.69 -5.29
C LYS A 24 -11.71 -7.54 -4.30
N LEU A 25 -11.38 -7.78 -3.03
CA LEU A 25 -11.31 -6.73 -2.00
C LEU A 25 -10.25 -5.66 -2.35
N GLY A 26 -9.18 -6.06 -3.04
CA GLY A 26 -8.13 -5.16 -3.49
C GLY A 26 -8.48 -4.26 -4.67
N ILE A 27 -9.55 -4.56 -5.43
CA ILE A 27 -9.92 -3.78 -6.61
C ILE A 27 -10.27 -2.32 -6.23
N GLY A 28 -11.10 -2.13 -5.21
CA GLY A 28 -11.55 -0.79 -4.80
C GLY A 28 -10.37 0.12 -4.43
N PRO A 29 -9.54 -0.25 -3.45
CA PRO A 29 -8.36 0.54 -3.10
C PRO A 29 -7.30 0.58 -4.21
N GLY A 30 -7.17 -0.50 -4.99
CA GLY A 30 -6.25 -0.59 -6.13
C GLY A 30 -6.53 0.46 -7.21
N LEU A 31 -7.80 0.82 -7.42
CA LEU A 31 -8.18 1.91 -8.33
C LEU A 31 -7.71 3.30 -7.86
N GLY A 32 -7.48 3.49 -6.56
CA GLY A 32 -6.84 4.69 -6.02
C GLY A 32 -5.31 4.62 -6.08
N LEU A 33 -4.74 3.46 -5.71
CA LEU A 33 -3.29 3.24 -5.69
C LEU A 33 -2.65 3.33 -7.08
N PHE A 34 -3.32 2.85 -8.12
CA PHE A 34 -2.73 2.80 -9.47
C PHE A 34 -2.47 4.21 -10.07
N PRO A 35 -3.44 5.15 -10.12
CA PRO A 35 -3.18 6.52 -10.54
C PRO A 35 -2.14 7.26 -9.67
N LEU A 36 -2.13 6.98 -8.37
CA LEU A 36 -1.12 7.55 -7.47
C LEU A 36 0.27 7.00 -7.78
N GLY A 37 0.40 5.70 -8.06
CA GLY A 37 1.65 5.12 -8.57
C GLY A 37 2.11 5.81 -9.85
N ILE A 38 1.21 6.09 -10.80
CA ILE A 38 1.55 6.85 -12.02
C ILE A 38 2.10 8.23 -11.68
N ALA A 39 1.44 8.96 -10.79
CA ALA A 39 1.89 10.28 -10.36
C ALA A 39 3.28 10.22 -9.70
N LEU A 40 3.55 9.21 -8.86
CA LEU A 40 4.86 9.01 -8.25
C LEU A 40 5.94 8.73 -9.30
N GLY A 41 5.65 7.84 -10.27
CA GLY A 41 6.59 7.50 -11.34
C GLY A 41 6.94 8.69 -12.22
N LEU A 42 5.94 9.51 -12.55
CA LEU A 42 6.13 10.79 -13.21
C LEU A 42 7.00 11.74 -12.37
N LEU A 43 6.71 11.88 -11.07
CA LEU A 43 7.38 12.82 -10.18
C LEU A 43 8.85 12.47 -10.01
N ALA A 44 9.15 11.23 -9.67
CA ALA A 44 10.52 10.77 -9.52
C ALA A 44 11.34 10.97 -10.81
N THR A 45 10.77 10.62 -11.96
CA THR A 45 11.46 10.74 -13.25
C THR A 45 11.71 12.21 -13.62
N GLN A 46 10.71 13.08 -13.43
CA GLN A 46 10.84 14.51 -13.74
C GLN A 46 11.75 15.25 -12.76
N SER A 47 11.83 14.80 -11.51
CA SER A 47 12.77 15.31 -10.52
C SER A 47 14.21 14.81 -10.74
N GLY A 48 14.46 14.05 -11.81
CA GLY A 48 15.80 13.61 -12.20
C GLY A 48 16.31 12.37 -11.47
N LEU A 49 15.44 11.66 -10.72
CA LEU A 49 15.81 10.38 -10.15
C LEU A 49 15.92 9.32 -11.26
N PRO A 50 16.85 8.35 -11.12
CA PRO A 50 16.96 7.29 -12.10
C PRO A 50 15.70 6.42 -12.09
N ALA A 51 15.31 5.90 -13.25
CA ALA A 51 14.07 5.12 -13.40
C ALA A 51 13.96 3.89 -12.50
N TRP A 52 15.08 3.32 -12.04
CA TRP A 52 15.08 2.22 -11.08
C TRP A 52 14.70 2.65 -9.66
N ALA A 53 14.78 3.95 -9.33
CA ALA A 53 14.43 4.48 -8.02
C ALA A 53 12.94 4.27 -7.71
N VAL A 54 12.07 4.37 -8.72
CA VAL A 54 10.61 4.19 -8.56
C VAL A 54 10.26 2.77 -8.10
N PRO A 55 10.58 1.69 -8.86
CA PRO A 55 10.33 0.34 -8.37
C PRO A 55 11.13 0.01 -7.11
N GLY A 56 12.31 0.62 -6.90
CA GLY A 56 13.06 0.48 -5.66
C GLY A 56 12.29 1.00 -4.44
N LEU A 57 11.77 2.23 -4.51
CA LEU A 57 10.93 2.83 -3.47
C LEU A 57 9.67 2.01 -3.25
N SER A 58 8.99 1.62 -4.33
CA SER A 58 7.74 0.86 -4.26
C SER A 58 7.89 -0.58 -3.76
N ILE A 59 9.05 -1.23 -3.95
CA ILE A 59 9.30 -2.61 -3.50
C ILE A 59 9.87 -2.64 -2.08
N PHE A 60 10.78 -1.73 -1.74
CA PHE A 60 11.47 -1.76 -0.44
C PHE A 60 10.90 -0.80 0.58
N GLY A 61 10.45 0.38 0.15
CA GLY A 61 9.79 1.36 1.00
C GLY A 61 8.33 1.02 1.22
N TYR A 62 7.59 0.88 0.12
CA TYR A 62 6.14 0.63 0.08
C TYR A 62 5.37 1.41 1.15
N ALA A 63 5.62 2.71 1.20
CA ALA A 63 5.12 3.61 2.25
C ALA A 63 4.04 4.59 1.74
N GLY A 64 3.51 4.33 0.55
CA GLY A 64 2.42 5.11 -0.06
C GLY A 64 2.77 6.59 -0.19
N SER A 65 2.00 7.44 0.51
CA SER A 65 2.17 8.91 0.50
C SER A 65 3.57 9.40 0.89
N LEU A 66 4.31 8.65 1.72
CA LEU A 66 5.68 9.01 2.08
C LEU A 66 6.64 8.95 0.88
N GLU A 67 6.38 8.10 -0.11
CA GLU A 67 7.28 7.96 -1.27
C GLU A 67 7.37 9.27 -2.07
N PHE A 68 6.27 10.02 -2.17
CA PHE A 68 6.27 11.36 -2.77
C PHE A 68 7.15 12.33 -1.98
N LEU A 69 7.00 12.38 -0.66
CA LEU A 69 7.83 13.21 0.21
C LEU A 69 9.31 12.81 0.15
N MET A 70 9.59 11.50 0.06
CA MET A 70 10.96 11.02 -0.09
C MET A 70 11.60 11.49 -1.41
N VAL A 71 10.86 11.54 -2.52
CA VAL A 71 11.37 12.09 -3.78
C VAL A 71 11.82 13.55 -3.59
N ASP A 72 11.01 14.38 -2.93
CA ASP A 72 11.35 15.78 -2.65
C ASP A 72 12.56 15.90 -1.72
N MET A 73 12.60 15.09 -0.66
CA MET A 73 13.72 15.11 0.29
C MET A 73 15.04 14.65 -0.34
N MET A 74 15.00 13.60 -1.20
CA MET A 74 16.16 13.08 -1.91
C MET A 74 16.71 14.09 -2.92
N THR A 75 15.82 14.76 -3.65
CA THR A 75 16.20 15.75 -4.68
C THR A 75 16.69 17.06 -4.06
N ALA A 76 16.18 17.43 -2.89
CA ALA A 76 16.70 18.53 -2.08
C ALA A 76 18.05 18.24 -1.39
N GLY A 77 18.58 17.01 -1.50
CA GLY A 77 19.84 16.62 -0.84
C GLY A 77 19.73 16.54 0.69
N THR A 78 18.54 16.22 1.20
CA THR A 78 18.28 16.14 2.64
C THR A 78 19.10 15.02 3.27
N GLY A 79 19.68 15.28 4.44
CA GLY A 79 20.46 14.29 5.17
C GLY A 79 19.63 13.07 5.59
N LEU A 80 20.26 11.89 5.59
CA LEU A 80 19.58 10.61 5.88
C LEU A 80 18.88 10.57 7.25
N LEU A 81 19.46 11.23 8.26
CA LEU A 81 18.86 11.33 9.59
C LEU A 81 17.53 12.08 9.55
N ALA A 82 17.46 13.19 8.80
CA ALA A 82 16.22 13.95 8.66
C ALA A 82 15.16 13.14 7.90
N ILE A 83 15.54 12.42 6.84
CA ILE A 83 14.65 11.49 6.14
C ILE A 83 14.11 10.43 7.12
N ALA A 84 14.98 9.79 7.90
CA ALA A 84 14.57 8.76 8.86
C ALA A 84 13.60 9.29 9.92
N VAL A 85 13.87 10.48 10.47
CA VAL A 85 13.01 11.13 11.47
C VAL A 85 11.66 11.52 10.87
N THR A 86 11.65 12.15 9.69
CA THR A 86 10.41 12.50 8.99
C THR A 86 9.59 11.26 8.67
N THR A 87 10.21 10.23 8.11
CA THR A 87 9.58 8.93 7.82
C THR A 87 8.93 8.33 9.05
N PHE A 88 9.63 8.34 10.19
CA PHE A 88 9.10 7.84 11.45
C PHE A 88 7.87 8.62 11.92
N PHE A 89 7.92 9.95 11.93
CA PHE A 89 6.80 10.77 12.40
C PHE A 89 5.59 10.72 11.46
N VAL A 90 5.80 10.71 10.14
CA VAL A 90 4.72 10.61 9.14
C VAL A 90 4.02 9.25 9.19
N ASN A 91 4.78 8.18 9.46
CA ASN A 91 4.25 6.81 9.51
C ASN A 91 3.90 6.32 10.92
N PHE A 92 4.07 7.15 11.96
CA PHE A 92 3.81 6.76 13.34
C PHE A 92 2.40 6.17 13.54
N ARG A 93 1.44 6.55 12.67
CA ARG A 93 0.09 5.97 12.61
C ARG A 93 0.06 4.43 12.55
N HIS A 94 1.06 3.80 11.92
CA HIS A 94 1.14 2.35 11.79
C HIS A 94 1.30 1.62 13.13
N VAL A 95 1.81 2.30 14.16
CA VAL A 95 1.88 1.74 15.52
C VAL A 95 0.48 1.38 16.03
N PHE A 96 -0.54 2.16 15.69
CA PHE A 96 -1.91 1.89 16.10
C PHE A 96 -2.53 0.72 15.33
N TYR A 97 -2.11 0.46 14.09
CA TYR A 97 -2.62 -0.64 13.28
C TYR A 97 -2.27 -2.00 13.87
N ALA A 98 -1.15 -2.10 14.60
CA ALA A 98 -0.69 -3.34 15.23
C ALA A 98 -1.70 -3.94 16.24
N PHE A 99 -2.62 -3.14 16.78
CA PHE A 99 -3.60 -3.60 17.79
C PHE A 99 -4.81 -4.31 17.18
N SER A 100 -5.17 -4.01 15.93
CA SER A 100 -6.41 -4.48 15.29
C SER A 100 -6.16 -5.23 13.99
N PHE A 101 -5.00 -5.08 13.36
CA PHE A 101 -4.69 -5.76 12.12
C PHE A 101 -4.62 -7.29 12.31
N PRO A 102 -5.24 -8.11 11.44
CA PRO A 102 -5.36 -9.56 11.62
C PRO A 102 -4.05 -10.34 11.38
N LEU A 103 -2.89 -9.84 11.82
CA LEU A 103 -1.58 -10.47 11.58
C LEU A 103 -1.47 -11.89 12.15
N HIS A 104 -2.27 -12.22 13.16
CA HIS A 104 -2.32 -13.53 13.79
C HIS A 104 -2.76 -14.66 12.84
N VAL A 105 -3.48 -14.34 11.75
CA VAL A 105 -3.92 -15.35 10.76
C VAL A 105 -2.76 -15.84 9.89
N VAL A 106 -1.66 -15.07 9.82
CA VAL A 106 -0.47 -15.39 9.03
C VAL A 106 0.53 -16.19 9.86
N LYS A 107 0.68 -17.47 9.52
CA LYS A 107 1.47 -18.43 10.33
C LYS A 107 2.95 -18.48 9.95
N THR A 108 3.30 -18.24 8.69
CA THR A 108 4.68 -18.37 8.21
C THR A 108 5.49 -17.10 8.51
N PRO A 109 6.72 -17.19 9.06
CA PRO A 109 7.53 -16.02 9.42
C PRO A 109 7.76 -15.06 8.24
N ILE A 110 8.13 -15.58 7.07
CA ILE A 110 8.37 -14.77 5.86
C ILE A 110 7.10 -14.04 5.43
N ALA A 111 5.96 -14.74 5.42
CA ALA A 111 4.68 -14.15 5.07
C ALA A 111 4.24 -13.08 6.10
N LYS A 112 4.60 -13.25 7.38
CA LYS A 112 4.34 -12.27 8.42
C LYS A 112 5.18 -11.01 8.22
N VAL A 113 6.47 -11.15 7.90
CA VAL A 113 7.34 -10.01 7.57
C VAL A 113 6.81 -9.26 6.35
N TYR A 114 6.45 -9.98 5.29
CA TYR A 114 5.82 -9.36 4.12
C TYR A 114 4.50 -8.67 4.49
N SER A 115 3.65 -9.31 5.29
CA SER A 115 2.36 -8.72 5.69
C SER A 115 2.52 -7.47 6.55
N MET A 116 3.58 -7.39 7.37
CA MET A 116 3.93 -6.16 8.09
C MET A 116 4.48 -5.07 7.17
N HIS A 117 5.27 -5.44 6.16
CA HIS A 117 5.79 -4.51 5.16
C HIS A 117 4.67 -3.97 4.25
N ALA A 118 3.75 -4.83 3.83
CA ALA A 118 2.60 -4.48 3.00
C ALA A 118 1.40 -3.96 3.81
N LEU A 119 1.64 -3.50 5.05
CA LEU A 119 0.63 -2.85 5.87
C LEU A 119 0.61 -1.37 5.52
N ILE A 120 -0.38 -0.98 4.73
CA ILE A 120 -0.68 0.41 4.36
C ILE A 120 -2.09 0.79 4.83
N ASP A 121 -2.40 2.08 4.85
CA ASP A 121 -3.68 2.64 5.31
C ASP A 121 -4.88 1.98 4.61
N GLU A 122 -4.75 1.70 3.31
CA GLU A 122 -5.77 1.07 2.47
C GLU A 122 -6.02 -0.39 2.86
N ALA A 123 -4.94 -1.15 3.10
CA ALA A 123 -5.03 -2.52 3.58
C ALA A 123 -5.65 -2.56 4.97
N TYR A 124 -5.24 -1.63 5.84
CA TYR A 124 -5.81 -1.48 7.17
C TYR A 124 -7.31 -1.16 7.10
N ALA A 125 -7.72 -0.16 6.30
CA ALA A 125 -9.12 0.25 6.16
C ALA A 125 -10.02 -0.91 5.72
N VAL A 126 -9.59 -1.73 4.75
CA VAL A 126 -10.35 -2.91 4.32
C VAL A 126 -10.49 -3.92 5.45
N THR A 127 -9.41 -4.20 6.20
CA THR A 127 -9.45 -5.15 7.32
C THR A 127 -10.25 -4.63 8.52
N ALA A 128 -10.19 -3.33 8.79
CA ALA A 128 -10.90 -2.69 9.90
C ALA A 128 -12.41 -2.59 9.64
N ALA A 129 -12.84 -2.42 8.39
CA ALA A 129 -14.24 -2.41 8.01
C ALA A 129 -14.92 -3.78 8.23
N ASN A 130 -14.17 -4.87 8.12
CA ASN A 130 -14.68 -6.23 8.35
C ASN A 130 -13.65 -7.03 9.17
N PRO A 131 -13.64 -6.93 10.51
CA PRO A 131 -12.55 -7.44 11.35
C PRO A 131 -12.50 -8.97 11.49
N THR A 132 -13.57 -9.69 11.11
CA THR A 132 -13.70 -11.13 11.31
C THR A 132 -13.62 -11.92 10.00
N GLY A 133 -13.19 -13.18 10.07
CA GLY A 133 -13.22 -14.11 8.93
C GLY A 133 -12.02 -13.98 7.98
N TRP A 134 -10.91 -13.40 8.43
CA TRP A 134 -9.68 -13.35 7.65
C TRP A 134 -8.94 -14.68 7.65
N THR A 135 -8.52 -15.11 6.46
CA THR A 135 -7.56 -16.20 6.30
C THR A 135 -6.21 -15.63 5.85
N SER A 136 -5.13 -16.38 6.08
CA SER A 136 -3.80 -15.99 5.58
C SER A 136 -3.79 -15.81 4.06
N ALA A 137 -4.56 -16.62 3.31
CA ALA A 137 -4.60 -16.55 1.86
C ALA A 137 -5.29 -15.28 1.37
N ARG A 138 -6.44 -14.94 1.98
CA ARG A 138 -7.21 -13.72 1.65
C ARG A 138 -6.46 -12.44 2.00
N LEU A 139 -5.80 -12.41 3.16
CA LEU A 139 -5.03 -11.24 3.59
C LEU A 139 -3.82 -11.01 2.68
N LEU A 140 -3.05 -12.07 2.40
CA LEU A 140 -1.86 -11.95 1.55
C LEU A 140 -2.25 -11.62 0.10
N SER A 141 -3.32 -12.20 -0.45
CA SER A 141 -3.73 -11.87 -1.82
C SER A 141 -4.24 -10.42 -1.94
N LEU A 142 -4.92 -9.90 -0.94
CA LEU A 142 -5.27 -8.47 -0.85
C LEU A 142 -4.00 -7.60 -0.91
N GLN A 143 -3.05 -7.85 -0.02
CA GLN A 143 -1.80 -7.07 0.07
C GLN A 143 -0.97 -7.15 -1.22
N ILE A 144 -0.81 -8.35 -1.78
CA ILE A 144 -0.09 -8.56 -3.04
C ILE A 144 -0.78 -7.80 -4.18
N SER A 145 -2.12 -7.82 -4.23
CA SER A 145 -2.83 -7.08 -5.28
C SER A 145 -2.59 -5.58 -5.21
N MET A 146 -2.68 -4.99 -4.01
CA MET A 146 -2.39 -3.57 -3.75
C MET A 146 -0.96 -3.22 -4.12
N HIS A 147 0.00 -4.09 -3.78
CA HIS A 147 1.42 -3.91 -4.11
C HIS A 147 1.63 -3.90 -5.62
N CYS A 148 0.98 -4.83 -6.34
CA CYS A 148 1.01 -4.88 -7.79
C CYS A 148 0.41 -3.62 -8.44
N TYR A 149 -0.72 -3.11 -7.94
CA TYR A 149 -1.30 -1.86 -8.46
C TYR A 149 -0.35 -0.68 -8.31
N TRP A 150 0.30 -0.56 -7.15
CA TRP A 150 1.26 0.52 -6.88
C TRP A 150 2.48 0.45 -7.80
N VAL A 151 3.14 -0.71 -7.87
CA VAL A 151 4.33 -0.92 -8.71
C VAL A 151 3.99 -0.76 -10.20
N ALA A 152 2.88 -1.34 -10.65
CA ALA A 152 2.44 -1.20 -12.04
C ALA A 152 2.15 0.26 -12.40
N GLY A 153 1.47 0.99 -11.50
CA GLY A 153 1.25 2.43 -11.64
C GLY A 153 2.57 3.19 -11.78
N GLY A 154 3.52 2.94 -10.87
CA GLY A 154 4.86 3.53 -10.90
C GLY A 154 5.60 3.32 -12.22
N LEU A 155 5.61 2.07 -12.71
CA LEU A 155 6.24 1.73 -13.99
C LEU A 155 5.56 2.42 -15.17
N VAL A 156 4.23 2.49 -15.18
CA VAL A 156 3.49 3.25 -16.20
C VAL A 156 3.83 4.73 -16.10
N GLY A 157 3.92 5.30 -14.90
CA GLY A 157 4.34 6.69 -14.68
C GLY A 157 5.72 7.00 -15.24
N VAL A 158 6.70 6.12 -15.02
CA VAL A 158 8.04 6.24 -15.61
C VAL A 158 7.99 6.18 -17.14
N ALA A 159 7.24 5.23 -17.71
CA ALA A 159 7.10 5.09 -19.15
C ALA A 159 6.45 6.34 -19.80
N VAL A 160 5.41 6.88 -19.14
CA VAL A 160 4.73 8.10 -19.58
C VAL A 160 5.66 9.32 -19.47
N ALA A 161 6.46 9.40 -18.40
CA ALA A 161 7.43 10.49 -18.22
C ALA A 161 8.43 10.58 -19.38
N TRP A 162 8.86 9.44 -19.92
CA TRP A 162 9.77 9.40 -21.08
C TRP A 162 9.10 9.75 -22.41
N ALA A 163 7.78 9.57 -22.51
CA ALA A 163 7.03 9.88 -23.71
C ALA A 163 6.62 11.37 -23.80
N ILE A 164 6.50 12.06 -22.67
CA ILE A 164 6.08 13.46 -22.61
C ILE A 164 7.30 14.40 -22.70
N PRO A 165 7.38 15.27 -23.71
CA PRO A 165 8.42 16.30 -23.75
C PRO A 165 8.10 17.42 -22.76
N GLY A 166 8.99 17.61 -21.78
CA GLY A 166 8.92 18.69 -20.79
C GLY A 166 8.50 18.24 -19.39
N THR A 167 8.51 19.19 -18.46
CA THR A 167 8.09 18.97 -17.07
C THR A 167 6.65 19.39 -16.88
N ILE A 168 5.86 18.57 -16.17
CA ILE A 168 4.49 18.88 -15.78
C ILE A 168 4.56 19.71 -14.50
N ALA A 169 4.24 20.99 -14.59
CA ALA A 169 4.17 21.86 -13.41
C ALA A 169 3.04 21.39 -12.46
N GLY A 170 3.30 21.40 -11.15
CA GLY A 170 2.31 21.07 -10.12
C GLY A 170 2.14 19.57 -9.86
N LEU A 171 3.07 18.72 -10.30
CA LEU A 171 3.00 17.28 -10.05
C LEU A 171 3.24 16.93 -8.56
N ASP A 172 4.05 17.74 -7.88
CA ASP A 172 4.25 17.79 -6.43
C ASP A 172 2.94 18.07 -5.66
N PHE A 173 2.03 18.83 -6.26
CA PHE A 173 0.71 19.10 -5.69
C PHE A 173 -0.27 17.93 -5.79
N ALA A 174 0.02 16.89 -6.60
CA ALA A 174 -0.93 15.80 -6.88
C ALA A 174 -1.39 15.06 -5.62
N LEU A 175 -0.46 14.75 -4.70
CA LEU A 175 -0.80 14.07 -3.44
C LEU A 175 -1.63 14.97 -2.52
N LEU A 176 -1.30 16.25 -2.45
CA LEU A 176 -2.06 17.22 -1.65
C LEU A 176 -3.47 17.41 -2.23
N ALA A 177 -3.62 17.47 -3.56
CA ALA A 177 -4.91 17.53 -4.25
C ALA A 177 -5.78 16.30 -3.96
N LEU A 178 -5.18 15.10 -3.91
CA LEU A 178 -5.89 13.88 -3.52
C LEU A 178 -6.45 14.02 -2.11
N PHE A 179 -5.64 14.39 -1.12
CA PHE A 179 -6.11 14.52 0.26
C PHE A 179 -7.20 15.58 0.41
N ILE A 180 -7.09 16.70 -0.30
CA ILE A 180 -8.16 17.71 -0.35
C ILE A 180 -9.45 17.10 -0.91
N THR A 181 -9.35 16.38 -2.03
CA THR A 181 -10.52 15.76 -2.68
C THR A 181 -11.19 14.73 -1.77
N LEU A 182 -10.42 13.86 -1.12
CA LEU A 182 -10.93 12.88 -0.15
C LEU A 182 -11.57 13.56 1.06
N THR A 183 -10.97 14.65 1.57
CA THR A 183 -11.54 15.43 2.67
C THR A 183 -12.89 16.02 2.29
N LEU A 184 -12.99 16.61 1.10
CA LEU A 184 -14.23 17.17 0.59
C LEU A 184 -15.31 16.10 0.38
N ASP A 185 -14.92 14.89 -0.03
CA ASP A 185 -15.85 13.76 -0.21
C ASP A 185 -16.40 13.26 1.13
N VAL A 186 -15.54 13.16 2.15
CA VAL A 186 -15.95 12.75 3.51
C VAL A 186 -16.86 13.78 4.20
N VAL A 187 -16.72 15.06 3.86
CA VAL A 187 -17.52 16.16 4.46
C VAL A 187 -18.87 16.37 3.75
N ARG A 188 -19.06 15.80 2.56
CA ARG A 188 -20.34 15.84 1.82
C ARG A 188 -21.35 14.85 2.35
#